data_AF-A0A348ZXI2-F1
#
_entry.id   AF-A0A348ZXI2-F1
#
_cell.length_a   1.000
_cell.length_b   1.000
_cell.length_c   1.000
_cell.angle_alpha   90.00
_cell.angle_beta   90.00
_cell.angle_gamma   90.00
#
_symmetry.space_group_name_H-M   'P 1'
#
loop_
_entity.id
_entity.type
_entity.pdbx_description
1 polymer ?
#
loop_
_entity_poly.entity_id
_entity_poly.type
_entity_poly.pdbx_seq_one_letter_code
_entity_poly.pdbx_strand_id
1 'polypeptide(L)'
;MINETIARIETRVRETGTIREEEKVELINLLSELKAEVTELSATHKEQAESIACFTDVSAHEATREEKDSRLLSLSVDGLTSSVEGFENSHPGLVQIVNRISVMLASMGI
;
A
#
# COMPACT_ATOMS: atom_id res chain seq x y z
N MET A 1 -3.76 -15.09 4.03
CA MET A 1 -2.66 -14.58 3.19
C MET A 1 -2.73 -13.07 2.95
N ILE A 2 -3.74 -12.54 2.23
CA ILE A 2 -3.88 -11.09 1.98
C ILE A 2 -3.94 -10.28 3.29
N ASN A 3 -4.87 -10.64 4.17
CA ASN A 3 -5.05 -9.96 5.47
C ASN A 3 -3.83 -10.05 6.39
N GLU A 4 -3.07 -11.15 6.30
CA GLU A 4 -1.83 -11.34 7.07
C GLU A 4 -0.70 -10.47 6.50
N THR A 5 -0.68 -10.27 5.18
CA THR A 5 0.29 -9.40 4.52
C THR A 5 0.07 -7.96 4.96
N ILE A 6 -1.16 -7.46 4.90
CA ILE A 6 -1.46 -6.08 5.33
C ILE A 6 -1.17 -5.88 6.83
N ALA A 7 -1.53 -6.85 7.67
CA ALA A 7 -1.20 -6.78 9.10
C ALA A 7 0.32 -6.72 9.37
N ARG A 8 1.13 -7.46 8.59
CA ARG A 8 2.59 -7.42 8.68
C ARG A 8 3.13 -6.03 8.29
N ILE A 9 2.56 -5.40 7.26
CA ILE A 9 2.94 -4.05 6.84
C ILE A 9 2.67 -3.07 7.97
N GLU A 10 1.48 -3.10 8.58
CA GLU A 10 1.14 -2.22 9.69
C GLU A 10 2.11 -2.36 10.88
N THR A 11 2.47 -3.59 11.25
CA THR A 11 3.45 -3.82 12.33
C THR A 11 4.80 -3.21 11.99
N ARG A 12 5.30 -3.41 10.76
CA ARG A 12 6.56 -2.80 10.32
C ARG A 12 6.51 -1.27 10.35
N VAL A 13 5.41 -0.68 9.92
CA VAL A 13 5.20 0.78 9.94
C VAL A 13 5.16 1.32 11.37
N ARG A 14 4.62 0.57 12.34
CA ARG A 14 4.67 0.96 13.76
C ARG A 14 6.08 0.91 14.32
N GLU A 15 6.83 -0.14 14.00
CA GLU A 15 8.15 -0.41 14.56
C GLU A 15 9.27 0.43 13.95
N THR A 16 9.11 0.91 12.71
CA THR A 16 10.16 1.69 12.05
C THR A 16 10.41 3.04 12.74
N GLY A 17 11.67 3.42 12.87
CA GLY A 17 12.08 4.75 13.38
C GLY A 17 12.31 5.78 12.27
N THR A 18 12.08 5.44 11.01
CA THR A 18 12.52 6.22 9.84
C THR A 18 11.51 7.26 9.34
N ILE A 19 10.27 7.21 9.82
CA ILE A 19 9.17 8.13 9.43
C ILE A 19 8.52 8.75 10.67
N ARG A 20 7.84 9.89 10.50
CA ARG A 20 7.22 10.64 11.59
C ARG A 20 5.98 9.92 12.13
N GLU A 21 5.68 10.12 13.41
CA GLU A 21 4.51 9.48 14.04
C GLU A 21 3.18 9.84 13.35
N GLU A 22 3.03 11.06 12.86
CA GLU A 22 1.86 11.49 12.08
C GLU A 22 1.70 10.67 10.80
N GLU A 23 2.80 10.44 10.07
CA GLU A 23 2.84 9.64 8.84
C GLU A 23 2.57 8.16 9.14
N LYS A 24 3.04 7.65 10.29
CA LYS A 24 2.72 6.27 10.71
C LYS A 24 1.22 6.10 10.91
N VAL A 25 0.61 7.01 11.67
CA VAL A 25 -0.82 6.94 12.00
C VAL A 25 -1.66 7.01 10.72
N GLU A 26 -1.36 7.97 9.84
CA GLU A 26 -2.08 8.08 8.58
C GLU A 26 -1.88 6.85 7.68
N LEU A 27 -0.65 6.33 7.55
CA LEU A 27 -0.39 5.15 6.72
C LEU A 27 -1.11 3.91 7.27
N ILE A 28 -1.12 3.71 8.59
CA ILE A 28 -1.84 2.61 9.24
C ILE A 28 -3.35 2.71 8.98
N ASN A 29 -3.93 3.91 9.04
CA ASN A 29 -5.34 4.11 8.73
C ASN A 29 -5.64 3.74 7.27
N LEU A 30 -4.80 4.19 6.33
CA LEU A 30 -4.96 3.86 4.92
C LEU A 30 -4.82 2.34 4.66
N LEU A 31 -3.89 1.66 5.34
CA LEU A 31 -3.71 0.21 5.24
C LEU A 31 -4.92 -0.55 5.80
N SER A 32 -5.53 -0.05 6.86
CA SER A 32 -6.77 -0.63 7.41
C SER A 32 -7.97 -0.46 6.46
N GLU A 33 -8.10 0.70 5.80
CA GLU A 33 -9.10 0.91 4.73
C GLU A 33 -8.84 -0.03 3.54
N LEU A 34 -7.59 -0.11 3.07
CA LEU A 34 -7.19 -1.00 1.98
C LEU A 34 -7.52 -2.46 2.30
N LYS A 35 -7.32 -2.90 3.55
CA LYS A 35 -7.64 -4.25 3.98
C LYS A 35 -9.11 -4.61 3.77
N ALA A 36 -10.02 -3.67 4.01
CA ALA A 36 -11.44 -3.89 3.80
C ALA A 36 -11.76 -4.05 2.31
N GLU A 37 -11.30 -3.09 1.50
CA GLU A 37 -11.50 -3.08 0.04
C GLU A 37 -10.92 -4.32 -0.65
N VAL A 38 -9.69 -4.71 -0.30
CA VAL A 38 -9.02 -5.88 -0.89
C VAL A 38 -9.65 -7.19 -0.40
N THR A 39 -10.19 -7.23 0.82
CA THR A 39 -10.96 -8.40 1.29
C THR A 39 -12.23 -8.58 0.46
N GLU A 40 -12.96 -7.50 0.18
CA GLU A 40 -14.13 -7.54 -0.70
C GLU A 40 -13.75 -7.94 -2.12
N LEU A 41 -12.71 -7.33 -2.69
CA LEU A 41 -12.20 -7.64 -4.02
C LEU A 41 -11.82 -9.13 -4.14
N SER A 42 -11.23 -9.71 -3.10
CA SER A 42 -10.73 -11.10 -3.12
C SER A 42 -11.82 -12.15 -3.36
N ALA A 43 -13.09 -11.81 -3.13
CA ALA A 43 -14.23 -12.69 -3.41
C ALA A 43 -14.46 -12.90 -4.92
N THR A 44 -14.04 -11.94 -5.76
CA THR A 44 -14.28 -11.95 -7.20
C THR A 44 -12.98 -11.90 -8.03
N HIS A 45 -11.95 -11.22 -7.54
CA HIS A 45 -10.69 -10.96 -8.23
C HIS A 45 -9.50 -11.24 -7.30
N LYS A 46 -9.38 -12.50 -6.88
CA LYS A 46 -8.39 -12.93 -5.88
C LYS A 46 -6.95 -12.61 -6.26
N GLU A 47 -6.56 -12.84 -7.51
CA GLU A 47 -5.18 -12.62 -7.98
C GLU A 47 -4.81 -11.12 -7.97
N GLN A 48 -5.74 -10.26 -8.38
CA GLN A 48 -5.57 -8.81 -8.31
C GLN A 48 -5.50 -8.33 -6.87
N ALA A 49 -6.35 -8.87 -5.99
CA ALA A 49 -6.31 -8.59 -4.55
C ALA A 49 -4.96 -8.98 -3.91
N GLU A 50 -4.40 -10.13 -4.31
CA GLU A 50 -3.05 -10.56 -3.89
C GLU A 50 -1.96 -9.65 -4.45
N SER A 51 -2.07 -9.22 -5.70
CA SER A 51 -1.12 -8.31 -6.35
C SER A 51 -1.08 -6.94 -5.64
N ILE A 52 -2.25 -6.36 -5.34
CA ILE A 52 -2.36 -5.09 -4.61
C ILE A 52 -1.70 -5.20 -3.24
N ALA A 53 -1.98 -6.27 -2.48
CA ALA A 53 -1.36 -6.48 -1.18
C ALA A 53 0.17 -6.65 -1.27
N CYS A 54 0.66 -7.34 -2.29
CA CYS A 54 2.10 -7.53 -2.53
C CYS A 54 2.80 -6.20 -2.85
N PHE A 55 2.26 -5.43 -3.82
CA PHE A 55 2.83 -4.13 -4.17
C PHE A 55 2.74 -3.12 -3.03
N THR A 56 1.69 -3.17 -2.21
CA THR A 56 1.60 -2.37 -0.98
C THR A 56 2.72 -2.73 -0.01
N ASP A 57 3.02 -4.03 0.16
CA ASP A 57 4.10 -4.49 1.04
C ASP A 57 5.45 -3.97 0.56
N VAL A 58 5.75 -4.15 -0.74
CA VAL A 58 7.00 -3.67 -1.34
C VAL A 58 7.12 -2.15 -1.23
N SER A 59 6.06 -1.40 -1.56
CA SER A 59 6.10 0.06 -1.53
C SER A 59 6.28 0.61 -0.12
N ALA A 60 5.56 0.04 0.85
CA ALA A 60 5.72 0.42 2.25
C ALA A 60 7.10 0.00 2.80
N HIS A 61 7.67 -1.11 2.32
CA HIS A 61 9.03 -1.48 2.66
C HIS A 61 10.01 -0.42 2.17
N GLU A 62 10.01 -0.09 0.88
CA GLU A 62 10.93 0.89 0.29
C GLU A 62 10.80 2.28 0.93
N ALA A 63 9.59 2.73 1.24
CA ALA A 63 9.35 4.03 1.88
C ALA A 63 9.89 4.11 3.32
N THR A 64 9.96 2.96 4.02
CA THR A 64 10.38 2.89 5.43
C THR A 64 11.82 2.44 5.62
N ARG A 65 12.58 2.22 4.54
CA ARG A 65 14.01 1.86 4.61
C ARG A 65 14.83 2.95 5.30
N GLU A 66 15.85 2.53 6.04
CA GLU A 66 16.85 3.44 6.62
C GLU A 66 17.64 4.16 5.50
N GLU A 67 18.12 3.39 4.52
CA GLU A 67 18.72 3.90 3.29
C GLU A 67 17.69 3.84 2.16
N LYS A 68 17.08 4.99 1.86
CA LYS A 68 16.05 5.12 0.83
C LYS A 68 16.67 5.04 -0.58
N ASP A 69 16.08 4.21 -1.43
CA ASP A 69 16.34 4.16 -2.87
C ASP A 69 15.10 4.69 -3.61
N SER A 70 15.19 5.93 -4.09
CA SER A 70 14.08 6.62 -4.76
C SER A 70 13.62 5.91 -6.04
N ARG A 71 14.52 5.20 -6.73
CA ARG A 71 14.17 4.45 -7.94
C ARG A 71 13.37 3.20 -7.60
N LEU A 72 13.78 2.46 -6.55
CA LEU A 72 13.03 1.29 -6.10
C LEU A 72 11.66 1.68 -5.54
N LEU A 73 11.57 2.78 -4.78
CA LEU A 73 10.30 3.31 -4.33
C LEU A 73 9.38 3.67 -5.50
N SER A 74 9.88 4.42 -6.49
CA SER A 74 9.08 4.79 -7.67
C SER A 74 8.54 3.55 -8.38
N LEU A 75 9.39 2.56 -8.65
CA LEU A 75 8.98 1.31 -9.31
C LEU A 75 7.92 0.55 -8.50
N SER A 76 8.06 0.51 -7.18
CA SER A 76 7.07 -0.16 -6.32
C SER A 76 5.72 0.54 -6.31
N VAL A 77 5.71 1.88 -6.27
CA VAL A 77 4.50 2.72 -6.30
C VAL A 77 3.82 2.66 -7.68
N ASP A 78 4.60 2.62 -8.76
CA ASP A 78 4.07 2.44 -10.12
C ASP A 78 3.38 1.07 -10.24
N GLY A 79 4.02 0.00 -9.74
CA GLY A 79 3.41 -1.34 -9.70
C GLY A 79 2.13 -1.40 -8.88
N LEU A 80 2.09 -0.70 -7.73
CA LEU A 80 0.89 -0.57 -6.92
C LEU A 80 -0.24 0.13 -7.69
N THR A 81 0.06 1.23 -8.37
CA THR A 81 -0.92 1.98 -9.17
C THR A 81 -1.44 1.13 -10.33
N SER A 82 -0.56 0.44 -11.05
CA SER A 82 -0.98 -0.44 -12.16
C SER A 82 -1.80 -1.65 -11.71
N SER A 83 -1.66 -2.09 -10.45
CA SER A 83 -2.46 -3.21 -9.92
C SER A 83 -3.95 -2.90 -9.77
N VAL A 84 -4.34 -1.62 -9.77
CA VAL A 84 -5.74 -1.18 -9.69
C VAL A 84 -6.29 -0.61 -11.01
N GLU A 85 -5.49 -0.57 -12.07
CA GLU A 85 -5.95 -0.15 -13.40
C GLU A 85 -7.09 -1.06 -13.89
N GLY A 86 -8.17 -0.44 -14.39
CA GLY A 86 -9.37 -1.15 -14.86
C GLY A 86 -10.44 -1.37 -13.78
N PHE A 87 -10.17 -1.01 -12.52
CA PHE A 87 -11.16 -1.06 -11.44
C PHE A 87 -11.88 0.29 -11.19
N GLU A 88 -11.65 1.32 -12.01
CA GLU A 88 -12.16 2.68 -11.79
C GLU A 88 -13.69 2.73 -11.74
N ASN A 89 -14.36 1.87 -12.52
CA ASN A 89 -15.81 1.80 -12.58
C ASN A 89 -16.40 0.77 -11.60
N SER A 90 -15.69 -0.32 -11.33
CA SER A 90 -16.22 -1.45 -10.55
C SER A 90 -15.90 -1.35 -9.06
N HIS A 91 -14.74 -0.80 -8.70
CA HIS A 91 -14.27 -0.64 -7.33
C HIS A 91 -13.61 0.75 -7.16
N PRO A 92 -14.37 1.85 -7.28
CA PRO A 92 -13.81 3.20 -7.18
C PRO A 92 -13.19 3.50 -5.80
N GLY A 93 -13.72 2.91 -4.72
CA GLY A 93 -13.17 3.02 -3.37
C GLY A 93 -11.75 2.46 -3.26
N LEU A 94 -11.56 1.24 -3.78
CA LEU A 94 -10.25 0.60 -3.90
C LEU A 94 -9.23 1.47 -4.67
N VAL A 95 -9.61 2.00 -5.83
CA VAL A 95 -8.72 2.85 -6.63
C VAL A 95 -8.35 4.11 -5.86
N GLN A 96 -9.32 4.74 -5.18
CA GLN A 96 -9.08 5.93 -4.38
C GLN A 96 -8.12 5.65 -3.20
N ILE A 97 -8.30 4.54 -2.48
CA ILE A 97 -7.44 4.22 -1.34
C ILE A 97 -6.02 3.90 -1.79
N VAL A 98 -5.87 3.14 -2.88
CA VAL A 98 -4.55 2.83 -3.45
C VAL A 98 -3.85 4.10 -3.91
N ASN A 99 -4.55 5.02 -4.58
CA ASN A 99 -3.96 6.29 -4.99
C ASN A 99 -3.50 7.14 -3.79
N ARG A 100 -4.27 7.20 -2.70
CA ARG A 100 -3.88 7.90 -1.47
C ARG A 100 -2.60 7.29 -0.87
N ILE A 101 -2.52 5.96 -0.82
CA ILE A 101 -1.32 5.25 -0.36
C ILE A 101 -0.14 5.56 -1.27
N SER A 102 -0.29 5.46 -2.59
CA SER A 102 0.76 5.76 -3.57
C SER A 102 1.34 7.17 -3.40
N VAL A 103 0.47 8.19 -3.27
CA VAL A 103 0.90 9.58 -3.06
C VAL A 103 1.63 9.74 -1.74
N MET A 104 1.11 9.15 -0.66
CA MET A 104 1.73 9.22 0.65
C MET A 104 3.12 8.57 0.65
N LEU A 105 3.25 7.35 0.12
CA LEU A 105 4.52 6.64 0.05
C LEU A 105 5.53 7.36 -0.84
N ALA A 106 5.10 7.89 -1.99
CA ALA A 106 5.97 8.68 -2.86
C ALA A 106 6.52 9.93 -2.15
N SER A 107 5.71 10.59 -1.32
CA SER A 107 6.14 11.76 -0.55
C SER A 107 7.20 11.44 0.53
N MET A 108 7.21 10.20 1.05
CA MET A 108 8.20 9.75 2.03
C MET A 108 9.58 9.47 1.41
N GLY A 109 9.66 9.29 0.09
CA GLY A 109 10.92 9.02 -0.62
C GLY A 109 11.69 10.25 -1.09
N ILE A 110 11.14 11.45 -0.85
CA ILE A 110 11.72 12.74 -1.23
C ILE A 110 12.64 13.26 -0.13
#